data_AF-A0AA42YSA6-F1
#
_entry.id   AF-A0AA42YSA6-F1
#
_cell.length_a   1.000
_cell.length_b   1.000
_cell.length_c   1.000
_cell.angle_alpha   90.00
_cell.angle_beta   90.00
_cell.angle_gamma   90.00
#
_symmetry.space_group_name_H-M   'P 1'
#
loop_
_entity.id
_entity.type
_entity.pdbx_description
1 polymer ?
#
loop_
_entity_poly.entity_id
_entity_poly.type
_entity_poly.pdbx_seq_one_letter_code
_entity_poly.pdbx_strand_id
1 'polypeptide(L)'
;MLRPIILFVSIVAMIFILAQPIAVIAKSTSENVHKETTEAWDAIKAYMVDKKHEAFAHGKELLHKADARIEELEGEAAKASGDTKAQYQKEIKDLKKKRANAAKKLDELEKSSASTWDSAKHGFAEAYKDLLDAYHEAAKKFN
;
A
#
# COMPACT_ATOMS: atom_id res chain seq x y z
N MET A 1 25.06 -5.43 37.46
CA MET A 1 23.75 -4.74 37.52
C MET A 1 23.46 -4.13 36.16
N LEU A 2 22.19 -4.19 35.71
CA LEU A 2 21.52 -3.38 34.66
C LEU A 2 22.02 -3.57 33.21
N ARG A 3 21.36 -4.43 32.41
CA ARG A 3 20.32 -4.18 31.36
C ARG A 3 20.86 -3.68 30.00
N PRO A 4 20.65 -4.40 28.87
CA PRO A 4 20.76 -3.81 27.54
C PRO A 4 19.37 -3.44 26.99
N ILE A 5 19.27 -2.17 26.60
CA ILE A 5 18.16 -1.50 25.94
C ILE A 5 18.50 -1.42 24.44
N ILE A 6 17.57 -1.93 23.62
CA ILE A 6 17.13 -1.41 22.30
C ILE A 6 18.19 -1.25 21.19
N LEU A 7 17.94 -1.89 20.04
CA LEU A 7 17.78 -1.20 18.75
C LEU A 7 17.24 -2.15 17.67
N PHE A 8 15.92 -2.09 17.49
CA PHE A 8 15.20 -2.51 16.31
C PHE A 8 15.59 -1.58 15.14
N VAL A 9 16.35 -2.06 14.16
CA VAL A 9 16.52 -1.41 12.84
C VAL A 9 16.64 -2.55 11.81
N SER A 10 15.55 -2.82 11.10
CA SER A 10 15.38 -2.56 9.67
C SER A 10 16.46 -3.16 8.75
N ILE A 11 16.08 -4.28 8.12
CA ILE A 11 16.03 -4.50 6.66
C ILE A 11 17.27 -4.07 5.85
N VAL A 12 17.92 -5.06 5.23
CA VAL A 12 18.62 -4.97 3.93
C VAL A 12 19.74 -3.94 3.87
N ALA A 13 20.96 -4.35 4.25
CA ALA A 13 22.23 -4.05 3.58
C ALA A 13 23.41 -4.23 4.55
N MET A 14 24.00 -5.42 4.61
CA MET A 14 25.45 -5.54 4.86
C MET A 14 25.91 -6.96 4.48
N ILE A 15 26.11 -7.15 3.18
CA ILE A 15 27.11 -8.07 2.65
C ILE A 15 28.39 -7.23 2.48
N PHE A 16 29.57 -7.89 2.60
CA PHE A 16 30.97 -7.45 2.40
C PHE A 16 31.74 -7.22 3.72
N ILE A 17 32.75 -7.99 4.17
CA ILE A 17 33.93 -8.66 3.54
C ILE A 17 34.52 -9.66 4.60
N LEU A 18 34.83 -10.95 4.36
CA LEU A 18 36.06 -11.50 3.75
C LEU A 18 35.95 -13.02 3.45
N ALA A 19 36.34 -13.38 2.21
CA ALA A 19 36.99 -14.64 1.78
C ALA A 19 36.19 -15.97 1.56
N GLN A 20 35.76 -16.15 0.28
CA GLN A 20 35.54 -17.38 -0.53
C GLN A 20 34.24 -18.22 -0.35
N PRO A 21 33.72 -18.88 -1.42
CA PRO A 21 33.38 -18.42 -2.77
C PRO A 21 31.85 -18.46 -3.03
N ILE A 22 31.44 -17.97 -4.20
CA ILE A 22 30.07 -17.71 -4.67
C ILE A 22 29.21 -18.99 -4.83
N ALA A 23 28.79 -19.63 -3.73
CA ALA A 23 27.97 -20.84 -3.80
C ALA A 23 26.77 -20.89 -2.83
N VAL A 24 26.49 -19.83 -2.07
CA VAL A 24 25.34 -19.82 -1.13
C VAL A 24 24.07 -19.22 -1.75
N ILE A 25 24.13 -18.57 -2.92
CA ILE A 25 22.94 -17.93 -3.53
C ILE A 25 22.37 -18.71 -4.74
N ALA A 26 23.04 -19.77 -5.22
CA ALA A 26 22.55 -20.57 -6.35
C ALA A 26 22.23 -22.04 -6.02
N LYS A 27 22.57 -22.54 -4.81
CA LYS A 27 22.34 -23.95 -4.43
C LYS A 27 21.12 -24.16 -3.51
N SER A 28 20.04 -23.40 -3.74
CA SER A 28 18.69 -23.75 -3.25
C SER A 28 17.70 -23.99 -4.40
N THR A 29 18.16 -24.02 -5.65
CA THR A 29 17.34 -24.34 -6.80
C THR A 29 17.86 -25.63 -7.42
N SER A 30 17.31 -26.77 -6.98
CA SER A 30 16.60 -27.71 -7.90
C SER A 30 16.41 -29.14 -7.38
N GLU A 31 17.10 -29.65 -6.35
CA GLU A 31 16.98 -31.10 -6.04
C GLU A 31 16.57 -31.48 -4.60
N ASN A 32 16.65 -30.61 -3.60
CA ASN A 32 16.15 -30.90 -2.23
C ASN A 32 15.03 -29.98 -1.73
N VAL A 33 14.47 -29.17 -2.64
CA VAL A 33 13.35 -28.22 -2.42
C VAL A 33 12.00 -28.95 -2.34
N HIS A 34 11.94 -30.25 -2.03
CA HIS A 34 10.67 -30.99 -2.01
C HIS A 34 10.30 -31.58 -0.64
N LYS A 35 11.22 -31.63 0.33
CA LYS A 35 10.95 -32.22 1.65
C LYS A 35 11.17 -31.28 2.83
N GLU A 36 12.10 -30.33 2.74
CA GLU A 36 12.24 -29.20 3.69
C GLU A 36 11.42 -27.96 3.26
N THR A 37 10.74 -28.04 2.12
CA THR A 37 9.95 -26.92 1.58
C THR A 37 8.62 -26.72 2.24
N THR A 38 7.98 -27.72 2.85
CA THR A 38 6.64 -27.49 3.42
C THR A 38 6.70 -26.49 4.57
N GLU A 39 7.67 -26.64 5.48
CA GLU A 39 7.83 -25.71 6.61
C GLU A 39 8.33 -24.33 6.17
N ALA A 40 9.32 -24.28 5.26
CA ALA A 40 9.80 -23.01 4.70
C ALA A 40 8.74 -22.28 3.87
N TRP A 41 7.94 -23.02 3.08
CA TRP A 41 6.83 -22.49 2.29
C TRP A 41 5.67 -22.04 3.17
N ASP A 42 5.38 -22.76 4.26
CA ASP A 42 4.38 -22.37 5.25
C ASP A 42 4.81 -21.12 6.01
N ALA A 43 6.08 -21.00 6.39
CA ALA A 43 6.63 -19.79 7.01
C ALA A 43 6.58 -18.57 6.07
N ILE A 44 6.92 -18.74 4.79
CA ILE A 44 6.83 -17.67 3.78
C ILE A 44 5.37 -17.27 3.54
N LYS A 45 4.44 -18.23 3.42
CA LYS A 45 3.00 -17.94 3.28
C LYS A 45 2.47 -17.21 4.51
N ALA A 46 2.81 -17.66 5.72
CA ALA A 46 2.39 -17.01 6.96
C ALA A 46 2.91 -15.58 7.04
N TYR A 47 4.20 -15.36 6.73
CA TYR A 47 4.80 -14.02 6.66
C TYR A 47 4.13 -13.13 5.60
N MET A 48 3.84 -13.67 4.42
CA MET A 48 3.14 -12.93 3.36
C MET A 48 1.70 -12.59 3.74
N VAL A 49 0.98 -13.49 4.42
CA VAL A 49 -0.38 -13.24 4.93
C VAL A 49 -0.38 -12.13 5.97
N ASP A 50 0.57 -12.16 6.91
CA ASP A 50 0.73 -11.13 7.94
C ASP A 50 1.03 -9.75 7.31
N LYS A 51 2.05 -9.67 6.44
CA LYS A 51 2.37 -8.44 5.71
C LYS A 51 1.25 -7.94 4.82
N LYS A 52 0.48 -8.86 4.25
CA LYS A 52 -0.69 -8.52 3.45
C LYS A 52 -1.81 -7.94 4.29
N HIS A 53 -2.06 -8.52 5.46
CA HIS A 53 -3.05 -7.99 6.40
C HIS A 53 -2.68 -6.57 6.86
N GLU A 54 -1.41 -6.35 7.24
CA GLU A 54 -0.90 -5.02 7.59
C GLU A 54 -1.07 -4.02 6.44
N ALA A 55 -0.64 -4.38 5.23
CA ALA A 55 -0.75 -3.51 4.06
C ALA A 55 -2.21 -3.18 3.71
N PHE A 56 -3.11 -4.17 3.80
CA PHE A 56 -4.53 -3.97 3.57
C PHE A 56 -5.16 -3.07 4.64
N ALA A 57 -4.85 -3.31 5.92
CA ALA A 57 -5.33 -2.48 7.03
C ALA A 57 -4.86 -1.02 6.88
N HIS A 58 -3.59 -0.82 6.53
CA HIS A 58 -3.05 0.51 6.26
C HIS A 58 -3.72 1.17 5.05
N GLY A 59 -3.95 0.42 3.97
CA GLY A 59 -4.68 0.92 2.80
C GLY A 59 -6.10 1.37 3.14
N LYS A 60 -6.82 0.62 4.01
CA LYS A 60 -8.14 1.03 4.49
C LYS A 60 -8.07 2.32 5.29
N GLU A 61 -7.10 2.46 6.18
CA GLU A 61 -6.90 3.69 6.96
C GLU A 61 -6.66 4.90 6.05
N LEU A 62 -5.85 4.74 5.01
CA LEU A 62 -5.59 5.78 4.01
C LEU A 62 -6.87 6.17 3.26
N LEU A 63 -7.70 5.21 2.85
CA LEU A 63 -8.98 5.49 2.20
C LEU A 63 -9.98 6.15 3.15
N HIS A 64 -10.02 5.76 4.42
CA HIS A 64 -10.85 6.45 5.42
C HIS A 64 -10.43 7.90 5.62
N LYS A 65 -9.12 8.18 5.65
CA LYS A 65 -8.62 9.57 5.70
C LYS A 65 -9.00 10.35 4.44
N ALA A 66 -8.98 9.72 3.27
CA ALA A 66 -9.42 10.35 2.03
C ALA A 66 -10.94 10.61 2.04
N ASP A 67 -11.75 9.71 2.58
CA ASP A 67 -13.20 9.89 2.72
C ASP A 67 -13.53 11.12 3.57
N ALA A 68 -12.91 11.25 4.75
CA ALA A 68 -13.12 12.41 5.63
C ALA A 68 -12.76 13.75 4.95
N ARG A 69 -11.68 13.77 4.15
CA ARG A 69 -11.27 14.94 3.37
C ARG A 69 -12.22 15.26 2.22
N ILE A 70 -12.75 14.24 1.55
CA ILE A 70 -13.78 14.43 0.53
C ILE A 70 -15.04 15.01 1.18
N GLU A 71 -15.47 14.47 2.33
CA GLU A 71 -16.63 14.97 3.08
C GLU A 71 -16.48 16.44 3.50
N GLU A 72 -15.27 16.87 3.88
CA GLU A 72 -14.96 18.29 4.15
C GLU A 72 -15.24 19.16 2.92
N LEU A 73 -14.72 18.77 1.74
CA LEU A 73 -14.99 19.47 0.48
C LEU A 73 -16.48 19.43 0.12
N GLU A 74 -17.19 18.33 0.39
CA GLU A 74 -18.65 18.27 0.18
C GLU A 74 -19.39 19.30 1.04
N GLY A 75 -18.95 19.48 2.29
CA GLY A 75 -19.48 20.50 3.19
C GLY A 75 -19.23 21.92 2.69
N GLU A 76 -18.06 22.20 2.12
CA GLU A 76 -17.75 23.49 1.49
C GLU A 76 -18.57 23.71 0.22
N ALA A 77 -18.71 22.69 -0.62
CA ALA A 77 -19.53 22.73 -1.82
C ALA A 77 -21.00 23.00 -1.54
N ALA A 78 -21.51 22.53 -0.39
CA ALA A 78 -22.87 22.79 0.04
C ALA A 78 -23.13 24.29 0.34
N LYS A 79 -22.09 25.03 0.77
CA LYS A 79 -22.16 26.48 1.06
C LYS A 79 -22.07 27.33 -0.20
N ALA A 80 -21.49 26.81 -1.27
CA ALA A 80 -21.40 27.50 -2.55
C ALA A 80 -22.75 27.59 -3.28
N SER A 81 -22.87 28.52 -4.22
CA SER A 81 -24.06 28.74 -5.06
C SER A 81 -23.67 29.02 -6.51
N GLY A 82 -24.64 28.91 -7.42
CA GLY A 82 -24.44 29.19 -8.84
C GLY A 82 -23.36 28.32 -9.49
N ASP A 83 -22.57 28.93 -10.37
CA ASP A 83 -21.55 28.23 -11.17
C ASP A 83 -20.44 27.62 -10.31
N THR A 84 -20.06 28.27 -9.20
CA THR A 84 -19.08 27.75 -8.24
C THR A 84 -19.53 26.42 -7.65
N LYS A 85 -20.82 26.30 -7.30
CA LYS A 85 -21.38 25.03 -6.79
C LYS A 85 -21.29 23.92 -7.83
N ALA A 86 -21.61 24.22 -9.09
CA ALA A 86 -21.52 23.25 -10.18
C ALA A 86 -20.07 22.79 -10.41
N GLN A 87 -19.12 23.71 -10.35
CA GLN A 87 -17.69 23.41 -10.43
C GLN A 87 -17.25 22.50 -9.28
N TYR A 88 -17.57 22.84 -8.04
CA TYR A 88 -17.21 22.03 -6.87
C TYR A 88 -17.80 20.62 -6.91
N GLN A 89 -19.08 20.50 -7.31
CA GLN A 89 -19.71 19.19 -7.50
C GLN A 89 -19.01 18.33 -8.57
N LYS A 90 -18.47 18.96 -9.62
CA LYS A 90 -17.69 18.25 -10.65
C LYS A 90 -16.38 17.71 -10.07
N GLU A 91 -15.65 18.51 -9.30
CA GLU A 91 -14.42 18.06 -8.63
C GLU A 91 -14.70 16.93 -7.66
N ILE A 92 -15.69 17.08 -6.77
CA ILE A 92 -16.11 16.04 -5.82
C ILE A 92 -16.49 14.73 -6.54
N LYS A 93 -17.22 14.82 -7.67
CA LYS A 93 -17.58 13.64 -8.46
C LYS A 93 -16.35 12.91 -9.00
N ASP A 94 -15.32 13.64 -9.42
CA ASP A 94 -14.06 13.04 -9.87
C ASP A 94 -13.30 12.39 -8.70
N LEU A 95 -13.23 13.06 -7.54
CA LEU A 95 -12.63 12.50 -6.33
C LEU A 95 -13.31 11.19 -5.91
N LYS A 96 -14.65 11.14 -5.90
CA LYS A 96 -15.40 9.92 -5.57
C LYS A 96 -15.10 8.76 -6.53
N LYS A 97 -14.91 9.06 -7.83
CA LYS A 97 -14.50 8.03 -8.80
C LYS A 97 -13.09 7.50 -8.52
N LYS A 98 -12.13 8.38 -8.25
CA LYS A 98 -10.75 8.00 -7.93
C LYS A 98 -10.67 7.22 -6.63
N ARG A 99 -11.43 7.62 -5.59
CA ARG A 99 -11.59 6.88 -4.34
C ARG A 99 -12.14 5.48 -4.59
N ALA A 100 -13.21 5.35 -5.40
CA ALA A 100 -13.76 4.05 -5.75
C ALA A 100 -12.75 3.17 -6.50
N ASN A 101 -11.95 3.74 -7.39
CA ASN A 101 -10.87 3.03 -8.07
C ASN A 101 -9.78 2.55 -7.09
N ALA A 102 -9.33 3.42 -6.18
CA ALA A 102 -8.35 3.06 -5.16
C ALA A 102 -8.87 1.96 -4.21
N ALA A 103 -10.15 2.02 -3.83
CA ALA A 103 -10.81 0.94 -3.07
C ALA A 103 -10.82 -0.39 -3.83
N LYS A 104 -11.17 -0.37 -5.12
CA LYS A 104 -11.11 -1.56 -5.96
C LYS A 104 -9.68 -2.14 -6.04
N LYS A 105 -8.66 -1.29 -6.17
CA LYS A 105 -7.26 -1.72 -6.17
C LYS A 105 -6.80 -2.28 -4.83
N LEU A 106 -7.33 -1.77 -3.72
CA LEU A 106 -7.10 -2.32 -2.39
C LEU A 106 -7.73 -3.72 -2.24
N ASP A 107 -8.92 -3.93 -2.78
CA ASP A 107 -9.56 -5.25 -2.81
C ASP A 107 -8.78 -6.25 -3.69
N GLU A 108 -8.22 -5.78 -4.83
CA GLU A 108 -7.32 -6.58 -5.67
C GLU A 108 -6.04 -6.96 -4.90
N LEU A 109 -5.48 -6.03 -4.13
CA LEU A 109 -4.36 -6.30 -3.22
C LEU A 109 -4.73 -7.38 -2.20
N GLU A 110 -5.89 -7.28 -1.55
CA GLU A 110 -6.40 -8.29 -0.61
C GLU A 110 -6.64 -9.66 -1.25
N LYS A 111 -6.89 -9.73 -2.55
CA LYS A 111 -7.14 -11.00 -3.26
C LYS A 111 -5.90 -11.57 -3.95
N SER A 112 -4.81 -10.80 -4.02
CA SER A 112 -3.59 -11.20 -4.73
C SER A 112 -2.88 -12.40 -4.09
N SER A 113 -2.23 -13.20 -4.92
CA SER A 113 -1.35 -14.30 -4.53
C SER A 113 0.07 -13.79 -4.23
N ALA A 114 0.92 -14.65 -3.66
CA ALA A 114 2.35 -14.37 -3.49
C ALA A 114 3.03 -13.86 -4.78
N SER A 115 2.68 -14.44 -5.93
CA SER A 115 3.25 -14.09 -7.23
C SER A 115 2.73 -12.77 -7.83
N THR A 116 1.58 -12.27 -7.36
CA THR A 116 0.95 -11.04 -7.88
C THR A 116 0.95 -9.90 -6.87
N TRP A 117 1.42 -10.16 -5.64
CA TRP A 117 1.45 -9.22 -4.53
C TRP A 117 2.10 -7.89 -4.87
N ASP A 118 3.30 -7.91 -5.46
CA ASP A 118 4.05 -6.68 -5.77
C ASP A 118 3.34 -5.81 -6.82
N SER A 119 2.79 -6.43 -7.86
CA SER A 119 2.02 -5.72 -8.89
C SER A 119 0.73 -5.14 -8.31
N ALA A 120 0.04 -5.88 -7.44
CA ALA A 120 -1.18 -5.39 -6.79
C ALA A 120 -0.89 -4.21 -5.83
N LYS A 121 0.22 -4.25 -5.08
CA LYS A 121 0.65 -3.12 -4.22
C LYS A 121 0.90 -1.88 -5.05
N HIS A 122 1.60 -2.03 -6.17
CA HIS A 122 1.88 -0.92 -7.08
C HIS A 122 0.59 -0.32 -7.64
N GLY A 123 -0.35 -1.16 -8.11
CA GLY A 123 -1.63 -0.71 -8.60
C GLY A 123 -2.46 0.06 -7.56
N PHE A 124 -2.44 -0.37 -6.29
CA PHE A 124 -3.05 0.41 -5.20
C PHE A 124 -2.33 1.74 -4.97
N ALA A 125 -1.00 1.74 -4.90
CA ALA A 125 -0.21 2.94 -4.68
C ALA A 125 -0.43 4.01 -5.78
N GLU A 126 -0.48 3.59 -7.05
CA GLU A 126 -0.77 4.48 -8.17
C GLU A 126 -2.19 5.06 -8.10
N ALA A 127 -3.20 4.22 -7.85
CA ALA A 127 -4.58 4.69 -7.74
C ALA A 127 -4.79 5.62 -6.53
N TYR A 128 -4.11 5.36 -5.41
CA TYR A 128 -4.16 6.24 -4.25
C TYR A 128 -3.40 7.56 -4.48
N LYS A 129 -2.27 7.52 -5.21
CA LYS A 129 -1.56 8.74 -5.63
C LYS A 129 -2.44 9.60 -6.54
N ASP A 130 -3.10 9.01 -7.53
CA ASP A 130 -4.02 9.73 -8.42
C ASP A 130 -5.17 10.39 -7.64
N LEU A 131 -5.72 9.70 -6.63
CA LEU A 131 -6.69 10.28 -5.71
C LEU A 131 -6.12 11.49 -4.93
N LEU A 132 -4.92 11.36 -4.37
CA LEU A 132 -4.28 12.45 -3.61
C LEU A 132 -3.97 13.66 -4.49
N ASP A 133 -3.45 13.43 -5.69
CA ASP A 133 -3.13 14.49 -6.64
C ASP A 133 -4.42 15.23 -7.05
N ALA A 134 -5.50 14.50 -7.37
CA ALA A 134 -6.79 15.10 -7.65
C ALA A 134 -7.37 15.86 -6.45
N TYR A 135 -7.18 15.36 -5.22
CA TYR A 135 -7.60 16.06 -4.02
C TYR A 135 -6.86 17.39 -3.85
N HIS A 136 -5.54 17.41 -4.05
CA HIS A 136 -4.76 18.64 -3.98
C HIS A 136 -5.21 19.67 -5.03
N GLU A 137 -5.50 19.22 -6.25
CA GLU A 137 -6.02 20.10 -7.31
C GLU A 137 -7.43 20.61 -7.00
N ALA A 138 -8.30 19.78 -6.41
CA ALA A 138 -9.60 20.20 -5.94
C ALA A 138 -9.46 21.24 -4.82
N ALA A 139 -8.68 20.96 -3.77
CA ALA A 139 -8.50 21.86 -2.64
C ALA A 139 -7.99 23.26 -3.04
N LYS A 140 -7.16 23.37 -4.09
CA LYS A 140 -6.73 24.67 -4.64
C LYS A 140 -7.89 25.50 -5.21
N LYS A 141 -8.94 24.86 -5.73
CA LYS A 141 -10.12 25.52 -6.30
C LYS A 141 -11.15 25.92 -5.24
N PHE A 142 -11.11 25.27 -4.08
CA PHE A 142 -11.98 25.53 -2.95
C PHE A 142 -11.48 26.68 -2.06
N ASN A 143 -10.20 27.05 -2.20
CA ASN A 143 -9.60 28.26 -1.63
C ASN A 143 -9.96 29.53 -2.42
#